data_AF-A0A1X7KGK7-F1
#
_entry.id   AF-A0A1X7KGK7-F1
#
_cell.length_a   1.000
_cell.length_b   1.000
_cell.length_c   1.000
_cell.angle_alpha   90.00
_cell.angle_beta   90.00
_cell.angle_gamma   90.00
#
_symmetry.space_group_name_H-M   'P 1'
#
loop_
_entity.id
_entity.type
_entity.pdbx_description
1 polymer ?
#
loop_
_entity_poly.entity_id
_entity_poly.type
_entity_poly.pdbx_seq_one_letter_code
_entity_poly.pdbx_strand_id
1 'polypeptide(L)'
;MEQVIEFFNKLFSAEDWPARWVCGEWSSFHGWLYITSDIAIWLAYFVIPAIIIFFIQKRHNLPFLPVFWLFGAFIILCGSTHLIDAIMFYWPGYRLSALLRALTAIVSLATAFVLIRDLPKLIETKPEDKLKTYQLEKQVKQYEAEIEALKQKLHNQEG
;
A
#
# COMPACT_ATOMS: atom_id res chain seq x y z
N MET A 1 14.14 19.08 26.85
CA MET A 1 13.47 19.86 25.79
C MET A 1 14.48 20.44 24.80
N GLU A 2 15.64 20.91 25.28
CA GLU A 2 16.73 21.46 24.43
C GLU A 2 17.16 20.56 23.27
N GLN A 3 17.45 19.27 23.53
CA GLN A 3 17.87 18.33 22.48
C GLN A 3 16.82 18.14 21.36
N VAL A 4 15.53 18.21 21.70
CA VAL A 4 14.44 18.08 20.72
C VAL A 4 14.38 19.33 19.85
N ILE A 5 14.45 20.51 20.46
CA ILE A 5 14.47 21.78 19.75
C ILE A 5 15.70 21.86 18.83
N GLU A 6 16.87 21.48 19.33
CA GLU A 6 18.09 21.42 18.53
C GLU A 6 17.97 20.45 17.36
N PHE A 7 17.39 19.25 17.58
CA PHE A 7 17.16 18.28 16.53
C PHE A 7 16.37 18.87 15.35
N PHE A 8 15.28 19.57 15.62
CA PHE A 8 14.46 20.18 14.58
C PHE A 8 15.11 21.41 13.94
N ASN A 9 15.83 22.23 14.73
CA ASN A 9 16.57 23.37 14.18
C ASN A 9 17.71 22.94 13.24
N LYS A 10 18.35 21.80 13.53
CA LYS A 10 19.44 21.22 12.74
C LYS A 10 18.97 20.12 11.79
N LEU A 11 17.68 20.03 11.46
CA LEU A 11 17.12 18.90 10.69
C LEU A 11 17.82 18.68 9.34
N PHE A 12 18.24 19.77 8.67
CA PHE A 12 18.98 19.77 7.42
C PHE A 12 20.46 20.15 7.60
N SER A 13 20.99 20.17 8.83
CA SER A 13 22.41 20.31 9.07
C SER A 13 23.08 18.94 9.07
N ALA A 14 24.21 18.86 8.38
CA ALA A 14 25.05 17.67 8.22
C ALA A 14 26.43 17.84 8.88
N GLU A 15 26.60 18.84 9.74
CA GLU A 15 27.91 19.22 10.29
C GLU A 15 28.39 18.30 11.41
N ASP A 16 27.47 17.64 12.11
CA ASP A 16 27.81 16.86 13.31
C ASP A 16 28.33 15.44 13.00
N TRP A 17 28.24 14.98 11.74
CA TRP A 17 28.69 13.64 11.33
C TRP A 17 29.42 13.65 9.99
N PRO A 18 30.41 12.78 9.78
CA PRO A 18 31.08 12.63 8.49
C PRO A 18 30.18 11.93 7.45
N ALA A 19 30.40 12.22 6.18
CA ALA A 19 29.77 11.50 5.07
C ALA A 19 30.25 10.03 5.06
N ARG A 20 29.44 9.10 4.53
CA ARG A 20 29.77 7.65 4.61
C ARG A 20 31.09 7.30 3.94
N TRP A 21 31.44 7.94 2.82
CA TRP A 21 32.74 7.71 2.16
C TRP A 21 33.95 7.96 3.07
N VAL A 22 33.83 8.92 4.00
CA VAL A 22 34.88 9.28 4.95
C VAL A 22 34.71 8.59 6.31
N CYS A 23 33.62 7.83 6.49
CA CYS A 23 33.30 7.10 7.70
C CYS A 23 33.40 5.59 7.46
N GLY A 24 34.61 5.04 7.64
CA GLY A 24 34.92 3.62 7.45
C GLY A 24 35.71 3.34 6.16
N GLU A 25 36.06 2.07 5.95
CA GLU A 25 36.80 1.63 4.76
C GLU A 25 35.85 1.10 3.69
N TRP A 26 35.58 1.92 2.68
CA TRP A 26 34.73 1.56 1.53
C TRP A 26 35.58 1.35 0.29
N SER A 27 35.61 0.12 -0.23
CA SER A 27 36.06 -0.08 -1.61
C SER A 27 35.10 0.60 -2.59
N SER A 28 35.59 1.01 -3.76
CA SER A 28 34.76 1.63 -4.79
C SER A 28 33.57 0.77 -5.19
N PHE A 29 33.76 -0.55 -5.31
CA PHE A 29 32.68 -1.47 -5.65
C PHE A 29 31.58 -1.50 -4.58
N HIS A 30 31.95 -1.66 -3.30
CA HIS A 30 30.98 -1.77 -2.21
C HIS A 30 30.14 -0.50 -2.05
N GLY A 31 30.76 0.68 -2.11
CA GLY A 31 30.04 1.94 -1.99
C GLY A 31 29.11 2.21 -3.18
N TRP A 32 29.57 1.98 -4.41
CA TRP A 32 28.71 2.14 -5.60
C TRP A 32 27.58 1.11 -5.65
N LEU A 33 27.82 -0.12 -5.23
CA LEU A 33 26.77 -1.14 -5.11
C LEU A 33 25.69 -0.69 -4.13
N TYR A 34 26.08 -0.13 -2.98
CA TYR A 34 25.13 0.40 -1.99
C TYR A 34 24.32 1.56 -2.57
N ILE A 35 24.99 2.59 -3.11
CA ILE A 35 24.35 3.79 -3.67
C ILE A 35 23.38 3.41 -4.80
N THR A 36 23.82 2.59 -5.76
CA THR A 36 22.98 2.22 -6.91
C THR A 36 21.81 1.33 -6.52
N SER A 37 22.01 0.42 -5.56
CA SER A 37 20.91 -0.40 -5.03
C SER A 37 19.86 0.45 -4.33
N ASP A 38 20.26 1.38 -3.47
CA ASP A 38 19.32 2.26 -2.78
C ASP A 38 18.57 3.20 -3.74
N ILE A 39 19.23 3.73 -4.76
CA ILE A 39 18.57 4.52 -5.81
C ILE A 39 17.55 3.65 -6.57
N ALA A 40 17.91 2.41 -6.93
CA ALA A 40 17.00 1.50 -7.61
C ALA A 40 15.79 1.14 -6.76
N ILE A 41 15.98 0.88 -5.46
CA ILE A 41 14.89 0.60 -4.51
C ILE A 41 13.99 1.82 -4.36
N TRP A 42 14.57 3.01 -4.17
CA TRP A 42 13.81 4.27 -4.09
C TRP A 42 12.93 4.47 -5.33
N LEU A 43 13.50 4.33 -6.52
CA LEU A 43 12.74 4.46 -7.78
C LEU A 43 11.60 3.43 -7.85
N ALA A 44 11.88 2.16 -7.56
CA ALA A 44 10.87 1.11 -7.55
C ALA A 44 9.74 1.44 -6.57
N TYR A 45 10.07 1.93 -5.37
CA TYR A 45 9.11 2.24 -4.32
C TYR A 45 8.29 3.50 -4.61
N PHE A 46 8.70 4.36 -5.53
CA PHE A 46 7.85 5.46 -6.02
C PHE A 46 6.99 5.02 -7.21
N VAL A 47 7.53 4.18 -8.10
CA VAL A 47 6.84 3.69 -9.31
C VAL A 47 5.72 2.71 -8.97
N ILE A 48 5.96 1.72 -8.10
CA ILE A 48 4.96 0.71 -7.73
C ILE A 48 3.66 1.33 -7.22
N PRO A 49 3.65 2.20 -6.17
CA PRO A 49 2.41 2.80 -5.69
C PRO A 49 1.77 3.72 -6.73
N ALA A 50 2.55 4.43 -7.57
CA ALA A 50 1.99 5.22 -8.66
C ALA A 50 1.21 4.36 -9.67
N ILE A 51 1.77 3.20 -10.06
CA ILE A 51 1.10 2.23 -10.95
C ILE A 51 -0.15 1.66 -10.28
N ILE A 52 -0.08 1.28 -8.99
CA ILE A 52 -1.23 0.76 -8.25
C ILE A 52 -2.36 1.80 -8.18
N ILE A 53 -2.05 3.05 -7.84
CA ILE A 53 -3.03 4.15 -7.78
C ILE A 53 -3.66 4.37 -9.16
N PHE A 54 -2.85 4.44 -10.22
CA PHE A 54 -3.35 4.58 -11.59
C PHE A 54 -4.28 3.42 -11.99
N PHE A 55 -3.90 2.18 -11.68
CA PHE A 55 -4.69 1.00 -11.96
C PHE A 55 -6.04 1.00 -11.22
N ILE A 56 -6.03 1.34 -9.92
CA ILE A 56 -7.25 1.41 -9.10
C ILE A 56 -8.18 2.52 -9.61
N GLN A 57 -7.64 3.71 -9.94
CA GLN A 57 -8.44 4.81 -10.49
C GLN A 57 -9.13 4.43 -11.82
N LYS A 58 -8.51 3.58 -12.63
CA LYS A 58 -9.11 3.06 -13.87
C LYS A 58 -10.15 1.96 -13.65
N ARG A 59 -10.09 1.23 -12.53
CA ARG A 59 -11.01 0.13 -12.21
C ARG A 59 -12.19 0.64 -11.37
N HIS A 60 -13.30 0.96 -12.02
CA HIS A 60 -14.53 1.45 -11.37
C HIS A 60 -15.21 0.51 -10.36
N ASN A 61 -14.76 -0.76 -10.24
CA ASN A 61 -15.38 -1.79 -9.40
C ASN A 61 -14.48 -2.32 -8.27
N LEU A 62 -13.36 -1.67 -7.97
CA LEU A 62 -12.60 -2.01 -6.78
C LEU A 62 -13.12 -1.18 -5.60
N PRO A 63 -13.50 -1.78 -4.46
CA PRO A 63 -13.74 -1.01 -3.26
C PRO A 63 -12.43 -0.27 -2.95
N PHE A 64 -12.44 1.05 -3.09
CA PHE A 64 -11.29 1.87 -2.74
C PHE A 64 -11.15 1.85 -1.22
N LEU A 65 -10.38 0.88 -0.72
CA LEU A 65 -10.16 0.72 0.71
C LEU A 65 -9.14 1.77 1.18
N PRO A 66 -9.42 2.52 2.26
CA PRO A 66 -8.47 3.46 2.85
C PRO A 66 -7.09 2.86 3.16
N VAL A 67 -7.01 1.53 3.33
CA VAL A 67 -5.76 0.79 3.54
C VAL A 67 -4.76 0.94 2.40
N PHE A 68 -5.22 1.17 1.16
CA PHE A 68 -4.32 1.40 0.02
C PHE A 68 -3.53 2.70 0.14
N TRP A 69 -4.12 3.75 0.73
CA TRP A 69 -3.40 5.00 0.99
C TRP A 69 -2.32 4.80 2.05
N LEU A 70 -2.63 4.08 3.14
CA LEU A 70 -1.66 3.75 4.17
C LEU A 70 -0.51 2.91 3.62
N PHE A 71 -0.83 1.92 2.80
CA PHE A 71 0.19 1.07 2.16
C PHE A 71 1.06 1.86 1.17
N GLY A 72 0.46 2.74 0.36
CA GLY A 72 1.20 3.62 -0.54
C GLY A 72 2.10 4.59 0.21
N ALA A 73 1.60 5.22 1.28
CA ALA A 73 2.39 6.11 2.14
C ALA A 73 3.56 5.37 2.80
N PHE A 74 3.32 4.15 3.31
CA PHE A 74 4.35 3.28 3.87
C PHE A 74 5.47 3.01 2.86
N ILE A 75 5.13 2.58 1.64
CA ILE A 75 6.13 2.30 0.59
C ILE A 75 6.93 3.55 0.23
N ILE A 76 6.27 4.71 0.05
CA ILE A 76 6.94 5.97 -0.30
C ILE A 76 7.88 6.43 0.81
N LEU A 77 7.45 6.33 2.08
CA LEU A 77 8.30 6.67 3.23
C LEU A 77 9.51 5.74 3.34
N CYS A 78 9.33 4.42 3.18
CA CYS A 78 10.45 3.47 3.08
C CYS A 78 11.39 3.83 1.93
N GLY A 79 10.85 4.11 0.74
CA GLY A 79 11.65 4.48 -0.42
C GLY A 79 12.46 5.76 -0.17
N SER A 80 11.87 6.72 0.51
CA SER A 80 12.55 7.97 0.89
C SER A 80 13.73 7.73 1.82
N THR A 81 13.66 6.73 2.72
CA THR A 81 14.82 6.36 3.56
C THR A 81 15.98 5.80 2.74
N HIS A 82 15.71 5.01 1.68
CA HIS A 82 16.76 4.55 0.76
C HIS A 82 17.41 5.70 -0.01
N LEU A 83 16.61 6.67 -0.48
CA LEU A 83 17.16 7.86 -1.14
C LEU A 83 18.11 8.63 -0.20
N ILE A 84 17.70 8.86 1.04
CA ILE A 84 18.56 9.53 2.03
C ILE A 84 19.80 8.69 2.32
N ASP A 85 19.68 7.37 2.45
CA ASP A 85 20.83 6.48 2.71
C ASP A 85 21.86 6.53 1.56
N ALA A 86 21.42 6.61 0.30
CA ALA A 86 22.31 6.85 -0.84
C ALA A 86 22.97 8.24 -0.79
N ILE A 87 22.21 9.29 -0.48
CA ILE A 87 22.72 10.67 -0.38
C ILE A 87 23.74 10.81 0.75
N MET A 88 23.60 10.04 1.84
CA MET A 88 24.50 10.08 3.01
C MET A 88 25.96 9.72 2.71
N PHE A 89 26.25 9.14 1.54
CA PHE A 89 27.63 9.03 1.05
C PHE A 89 28.30 10.39 0.81
N TYR A 90 27.53 11.43 0.53
CA TYR A 90 28.03 12.79 0.26
C TYR A 90 27.52 13.83 1.27
N TRP A 91 26.26 13.71 1.72
CA TRP A 91 25.64 14.64 2.65
C TRP A 91 25.02 13.86 3.84
N PRO A 92 25.69 13.82 5.00
CA PRO A 92 25.29 12.99 6.16
C PRO A 92 24.08 13.55 6.93
N GLY A 93 22.92 13.59 6.28
CA GLY A 93 21.65 14.02 6.86
C GLY A 93 21.02 13.04 7.85
N TYR A 94 21.74 12.64 8.89
CA TYR A 94 21.29 11.63 9.87
C TYR A 94 20.00 12.03 10.59
N ARG A 95 19.78 13.32 10.90
CA ARG A 95 18.55 13.78 11.56
C ARG A 95 17.33 13.62 10.67
N LEU A 96 17.43 14.02 9.40
CA LEU A 96 16.38 13.79 8.42
C LEU A 96 16.10 12.30 8.22
N SER A 97 17.14 11.46 8.13
CA SER A 97 17.00 10.00 8.07
C SER A 97 16.26 9.46 9.29
N ALA A 98 16.61 9.90 10.50
CA ALA A 98 15.95 9.49 11.74
C ALA A 98 14.47 9.90 11.77
N LEU A 99 14.14 11.13 11.36
CA LEU A 99 12.76 11.59 11.27
C LEU A 99 11.95 10.76 10.27
N LEU A 100 12.49 10.53 9.07
CA LEU A 100 11.82 9.69 8.07
C LEU A 100 11.60 8.27 8.59
N ARG A 101 12.59 7.65 9.25
CA ARG A 101 12.46 6.33 9.87
C ARG A 101 11.37 6.31 10.95
N ALA A 102 11.28 7.35 11.76
CA ALA A 102 10.22 7.47 12.78
C ALA A 102 8.82 7.57 12.13
N LEU A 103 8.67 8.39 11.09
CA LEU A 103 7.43 8.49 10.32
C LEU A 103 7.08 7.15 9.65
N THR A 104 8.06 6.49 9.02
CA THR A 104 7.90 5.15 8.44
C THR A 104 7.42 4.16 9.49
N ALA A 105 8.00 4.16 10.70
CA ALA A 105 7.60 3.25 11.77
C ALA A 105 6.14 3.49 12.20
N ILE A 106 5.75 4.75 12.39
CA ILE A 106 4.38 5.12 12.76
C ILE A 106 3.39 4.64 11.69
N VAL A 107 3.66 4.93 10.42
CA VAL A 107 2.77 4.55 9.31
C VAL A 107 2.77 3.02 9.12
N SER A 108 3.91 2.34 9.27
CA SER A 108 3.99 0.87 9.24
C SER A 108 3.10 0.24 10.31
N LEU A 109 3.19 0.70 11.56
CA LEU A 109 2.39 0.18 12.67
C LEU A 109 0.91 0.45 12.47
N ALA A 110 0.55 1.66 12.03
CA ALA A 110 -0.84 1.99 11.69
C ALA A 110 -1.38 1.09 10.57
N THR A 111 -0.58 0.85 9.52
CA THR A 111 -0.93 -0.02 8.40
C THR A 111 -1.16 -1.46 8.88
N ALA A 112 -0.24 -2.00 9.68
CA ALA A 112 -0.35 -3.34 10.24
C ALA A 112 -1.60 -3.50 11.12
N PHE A 113 -1.88 -2.51 11.99
CA PHE A 113 -3.07 -2.51 12.83
C PHE A 113 -4.37 -2.50 12.00
N VAL A 114 -4.46 -1.61 11.00
CA VAL A 114 -5.64 -1.54 10.13
C VAL A 114 -5.82 -2.83 9.34
N LEU A 115 -4.74 -3.42 8.82
CA LEU A 115 -4.79 -4.71 8.13
C LEU A 115 -5.30 -5.81 9.04
N ILE A 116 -4.77 -5.96 10.26
CA ILE A 116 -5.24 -6.99 11.20
C ILE A 116 -6.72 -6.81 11.53
N ARG A 117 -7.16 -5.56 11.74
CA ARG A 117 -8.56 -5.25 12.06
C ARG A 117 -9.51 -5.54 10.89
N ASP A 118 -9.10 -5.24 9.66
CA ASP A 118 -9.96 -5.32 8.48
C ASP A 118 -9.83 -6.65 7.72
N LEU A 119 -8.79 -7.43 7.98
CA LEU A 119 -8.55 -8.74 7.37
C LEU A 119 -9.74 -9.71 7.50
N PRO A 120 -10.40 -9.87 8.67
CA PRO A 120 -11.55 -10.77 8.77
C PRO A 120 -12.68 -10.39 7.81
N LYS A 121 -12.98 -9.09 7.69
CA LYS A 121 -14.01 -8.58 6.78
C LYS A 121 -13.66 -8.89 5.33
N LEU A 122 -12.40 -8.73 4.94
CA LEU A 122 -11.93 -9.01 3.58
C LEU A 122 -12.05 -10.50 3.23
N ILE A 123 -11.82 -11.40 4.19
CA ILE A 123 -11.96 -12.85 4.00
C ILE A 123 -13.43 -13.26 3.88
N GLU A 124 -14.32 -12.65 4.67
CA GLU A 124 -15.76 -12.93 4.64
C GLU A 124 -16.45 -12.34 3.40
N THR A 125 -15.83 -11.35 2.74
CA THR A 125 -16.37 -10.76 1.53
C THR A 125 -16.26 -11.74 0.37
N LYS A 126 -17.34 -12.48 0.08
CA LYS A 126 -17.44 -13.26 -1.16
C LYS A 126 -17.40 -12.28 -2.35
N PRO A 127 -16.61 -12.55 -3.39
CA PRO A 127 -16.69 -11.77 -4.62
C PRO A 127 -18.12 -11.85 -5.16
N GLU A 128 -18.81 -10.70 -5.28
CA GLU A 128 -20.08 -10.64 -5.99
C GLU A 128 -19.84 -10.89 -7.48
N ASP A 129 -20.05 -12.13 -7.91
CA ASP A 129 -20.11 -12.46 -9.33
C ASP A 129 -21.45 -11.97 -9.88
N LYS A 130 -21.50 -10.68 -10.26
CA LYS A 130 -22.71 -10.04 -10.80
C LYS A 130 -23.30 -10.80 -11.99
N LEU A 131 -22.47 -11.47 -12.79
CA LEU A 131 -22.95 -12.28 -13.90
C LEU A 131 -23.68 -13.52 -13.39
N LYS A 132 -23.09 -14.22 -12.43
CA LYS A 132 -23.72 -15.39 -11.80
C LYS A 132 -24.98 -15.01 -11.04
N THR A 133 -24.98 -13.89 -10.31
CA THR A 133 -26.18 -13.36 -9.64
C THR A 133 -27.29 -13.07 -10.65
N TYR A 134 -26.98 -12.36 -11.74
CA TYR A 134 -27.94 -12.09 -12.81
C TYR A 134 -28.48 -13.36 -13.47
N GLN A 135 -27.63 -14.36 -13.72
CA GLN A 135 -28.05 -15.65 -14.27
C GLN A 135 -28.97 -16.42 -13.32
N LEU A 136 -28.64 -16.43 -12.02
CA LEU A 136 -29.46 -17.04 -10.98
C LEU A 136 -30.83 -16.35 -10.87
N GLU A 137 -30.87 -15.02 -10.84
CA GLU A 137 -32.12 -14.26 -10.82
C GLU A 137 -33.00 -14.54 -12.05
N LYS A 138 -32.39 -14.67 -13.23
CA LYS A 138 -33.10 -15.05 -14.46
C LYS A 138 -33.68 -16.46 -14.37
N GLN A 139 -32.92 -17.42 -13.85
CA GLN A 139 -33.40 -18.80 -13.65
C GLN A 139 -34.55 -18.87 -12.64
N VAL A 140 -34.45 -18.15 -11.52
CA VAL A 140 -35.53 -18.08 -10.52
C VAL A 140 -36.83 -17.59 -11.15
N LYS A 141 -36.79 -16.51 -11.94
CA LYS A 141 -37.98 -16.01 -12.66
C LYS A 141 -38.56 -17.02 -13.65
N GLN A 142 -37.72 -17.82 -14.31
CA GLN A 142 -38.19 -18.86 -15.23
C GLN A 142 -38.92 -19.98 -14.49
N TYR A 143 -38.35 -20.44 -13.37
CA TYR A 143 -38.99 -21.46 -12.54
C TYR A 143 -40.28 -20.98 -11.90
N GLU A 144 -40.35 -19.71 -11.46
CA GLU A 144 -41.59 -19.13 -10.93
C GLU A 144 -42.72 -19.15 -11.98
N ALA A 145 -42.44 -18.73 -13.22
CA ALA A 145 -43.41 -18.76 -14.30
C ALA A 145 -43.86 -20.20 -14.66
N GLU A 146 -42.95 -21.17 -14.60
CA GLU A 146 -43.27 -22.58 -14.85
C GLU A 146 -44.15 -23.17 -13.75
N ILE A 147 -43.86 -22.87 -12.48
CA ILE A 147 -44.68 -23.30 -11.33
C ILE A 147 -46.08 -22.69 -11.41
N GLU A 148 -46.21 -21.42 -11.77
CA GLU A 148 -47.50 -20.74 -11.96
C GLU A 148 -48.35 -21.46 -13.03
N ALA A 149 -47.74 -21.78 -14.18
CA ALA A 149 -48.41 -22.48 -15.28
C ALA A 149 -48.83 -23.91 -14.89
N LEU A 150 -48.00 -24.63 -14.12
CA LEU A 150 -48.32 -25.96 -13.61
C LEU A 150 -49.48 -25.92 -12.61
N LYS A 151 -49.49 -24.96 -11.68
CA LYS A 151 -50.61 -24.76 -10.74
C LYS A 151 -51.92 -24.50 -11.47
N GLN A 152 -51.88 -23.67 -12.52
CA GLN A 152 -53.06 -23.36 -13.32
C GLN A 152 -53.60 -24.61 -14.05
N LYS A 153 -52.71 -25.46 -14.57
CA LYS A 153 -53.09 -26.74 -15.18
C LYS A 153 -53.73 -27.70 -14.19
N LEU A 154 -53.16 -27.83 -12.98
CA LEU A 154 -53.73 -28.66 -11.92
C LEU A 154 -55.13 -28.17 -11.52
N HIS A 155 -55.29 -26.86 -11.35
CA HIS A 155 -56.58 -26.27 -10.99
C HIS A 155 -57.65 -26.53 -12.07
N ASN A 156 -57.29 -26.48 -13.34
CA ASN A 156 -58.18 -26.78 -14.46
C ASN A 156 -58.46 -28.29 -14.64
N GLN A 157 -57.72 -29.18 -13.98
CA GLN A 157 -57.95 -30.63 -14.00
C GLN A 157 -58.84 -31.11 -12.85
N GLU A 158 -58.95 -30.32 -11.77
CA GLU A 158 -59.73 -30.65 -10.57
C GLU A 158 -61.13 -30.02 -10.55
N GLY A 159 -61.44 -29.08 -11.45
CA GLY A 159 -62.76 -28.45 -11.63
C GLY A 159 -63.50 -28.95 -12.85
#